data_AF-A0A1M4EG30-F1
#
_entry.id   AF-A0A1M4EG30-F1
#
_cell.length_a   1.000
_cell.length_b   1.000
_cell.length_c   1.000
_cell.angle_alpha   90.00
_cell.angle_beta   90.00
_cell.angle_gamma   90.00
#
_symmetry.space_group_name_H-M   'P 1'
#
loop_
_entity.id
_entity.type
_entity.pdbx_description
1 polymer ?
#
loop_
_entity_poly.entity_id
_entity_poly.type
_entity_poly.pdbx_seq_one_letter_code
_entity_poly.pdbx_strand_id
1 'polypeptide(L)'
;MITRLSGWLARHSIDVLRVSLGLVFVAFGTLKFFPGVSPAEALSVATLEKLSLGLLSGYAAQAVIAAMEVFIGLTLVTGKLLKTGLVVMTGALAGFFAPYVFFFTNLFPGAPTLEAQYIFKDIVLAAAAMVIGARALGARLVPARDRMA
;
A
#
# COMPACT_ATOMS: atom_id res chain seq x y z
N MET A 1 28.01 -13.49 16.94
CA MET A 1 26.82 -13.88 16.14
C MET A 1 25.78 -12.76 16.11
N ILE A 2 25.31 -12.26 17.26
CA ILE A 2 24.27 -11.21 17.37
C ILE A 2 24.65 -9.90 16.63
N THR A 3 25.91 -9.46 16.71
CA THR A 3 26.39 -8.27 15.99
C THR A 3 26.39 -8.42 14.47
N ARG A 4 26.73 -9.62 13.96
CA ARG A 4 26.66 -9.90 12.50
C ARG A 4 25.21 -9.89 12.01
N LEU A 5 24.28 -10.44 12.80
CA LEU A 5 22.86 -10.44 12.51
C LEU A 5 22.27 -9.02 12.50
N SER A 6 22.59 -8.22 13.52
CA SER A 6 22.12 -6.83 13.62
C SER A 6 22.59 -5.99 12.43
N GLY A 7 23.86 -6.11 12.03
CA GLY A 7 24.37 -5.43 10.84
C GLY A 7 23.70 -5.88 9.55
N TRP A 8 23.40 -7.18 9.40
CA TRP A 8 22.69 -7.69 8.23
C TRP A 8 21.25 -7.16 8.16
N LEU A 9 20.52 -7.18 9.28
CA LEU A 9 19.15 -6.65 9.37
C LEU A 9 19.09 -5.16 9.07
N ALA A 10 20.03 -4.37 9.62
CA ALA A 10 20.11 -2.93 9.37
C ALA A 10 20.33 -2.60 7.88
N ARG A 11 21.07 -3.46 7.17
CA ARG A 11 21.36 -3.29 5.74
C ARG A 11 20.20 -3.70 4.83
N HIS A 12 19.51 -4.80 5.12
CA HIS A 12 18.58 -5.41 4.16
C HIS A 12 17.09 -5.29 4.52
N SER A 13 16.73 -5.04 5.78
CA SER A 13 15.31 -5.06 6.22
C SER A 13 14.42 -4.10 5.43
N ILE A 14 14.91 -2.87 5.17
CA ILE A 14 14.13 -1.86 4.43
C ILE A 14 13.99 -2.25 2.95
N ASP A 15 15.02 -2.84 2.34
CA ASP A 15 14.93 -3.29 0.95
C ASP A 15 14.01 -4.51 0.80
N VAL A 16 14.07 -5.45 1.74
CA VAL A 16 13.14 -6.59 1.80
C VAL A 16 11.71 -6.08 1.99
N LEU A 17 11.48 -5.13 2.89
CA LEU A 17 10.17 -4.50 3.10
C LEU A 17 9.66 -3.83 1.82
N ARG A 18 10.51 -3.03 1.16
CA ARG A 18 10.19 -2.34 -0.09
C ARG A 18 9.81 -3.31 -1.21
N VAL A 19 10.62 -4.32 -1.45
CA VAL A 19 10.36 -5.29 -2.52
C VAL A 19 9.14 -6.14 -2.20
N SER A 20 8.98 -6.61 -0.96
CA SER A 20 7.80 -7.41 -0.55
C SER A 20 6.52 -6.62 -0.72
N LEU A 21 6.51 -5.36 -0.27
CA LEU A 21 5.37 -4.45 -0.44
C LEU A 21 5.07 -4.23 -1.92
N GLY A 22 6.10 -3.96 -2.73
CA GLY A 22 5.93 -3.77 -4.17
C GLY A 22 5.36 -5.00 -4.88
N LEU A 23 5.82 -6.20 -4.53
CA LEU A 23 5.30 -7.46 -5.08
C LEU A 23 3.82 -7.67 -4.72
N VAL A 24 3.41 -7.35 -3.49
CA VAL A 24 2.00 -7.41 -3.07
C VAL A 24 1.14 -6.47 -3.91
N PHE A 25 1.60 -5.23 -4.13
CA PHE A 25 0.91 -4.26 -4.99
C PHE A 25 0.82 -4.72 -6.45
N VAL A 26 1.90 -5.26 -7.04
CA VAL A 26 1.86 -5.80 -8.40
C VAL A 26 0.89 -6.97 -8.50
N ALA A 27 0.96 -7.92 -7.56
CA ALA A 27 0.13 -9.11 -7.59
C ALA A 27 -1.36 -8.75 -7.46
N PHE A 28 -1.74 -8.00 -6.43
CA PHE A 28 -3.15 -7.63 -6.21
C PHE A 28 -3.67 -6.61 -7.22
N GLY A 29 -2.84 -5.67 -7.65
CA GLY A 29 -3.19 -4.72 -8.72
C GLY A 29 -3.44 -5.44 -10.05
N THR A 30 -2.61 -6.43 -10.40
CA THR A 30 -2.80 -7.21 -11.63
C THR A 30 -4.09 -8.01 -11.60
N LEU A 31 -4.44 -8.61 -10.47
CA LEU A 31 -5.69 -9.35 -10.32
C LEU A 31 -6.93 -8.47 -10.54
N LYS A 32 -6.84 -7.16 -10.23
CA LYS A 32 -7.95 -6.22 -10.42
C LYS A 32 -8.26 -5.91 -11.88
N PHE A 33 -7.41 -6.26 -12.84
CA PHE A 33 -7.79 -6.17 -14.26
C PHE A 33 -8.83 -7.22 -14.68
N PHE A 34 -9.02 -8.27 -13.88
CA PHE A 34 -9.98 -9.34 -14.16
C PHE A 34 -11.26 -9.14 -13.33
N PRO A 35 -12.41 -8.87 -13.96
CA PRO A 35 -13.68 -8.63 -13.27
C PRO A 35 -14.11 -9.83 -12.41
N GLY A 36 -14.65 -9.56 -11.22
CA GLY A 36 -15.22 -10.58 -10.34
C GLY A 36 -14.21 -11.42 -9.57
N VAL A 37 -12.90 -11.13 -9.68
CA VAL A 37 -11.84 -11.88 -8.98
C VAL A 37 -11.51 -11.26 -7.63
N SER A 38 -11.67 -9.95 -7.47
CA SER A 38 -11.30 -9.26 -6.23
C SER A 38 -12.47 -9.20 -5.24
N PRO A 39 -12.33 -9.71 -4.00
CA PRO A 39 -13.38 -9.62 -2.98
C PRO A 39 -13.76 -8.17 -2.64
N ALA A 40 -12.83 -7.24 -2.79
CA ALA A 40 -13.02 -5.82 -2.47
C ALA A 40 -13.42 -4.97 -3.69
N GLU A 41 -13.70 -5.59 -4.84
CA GLU A 41 -14.00 -4.89 -6.10
C GLU A 41 -15.14 -3.89 -5.93
N ALA A 42 -16.30 -4.36 -5.48
CA ALA A 42 -17.50 -3.54 -5.33
C ALA A 42 -17.26 -2.32 -4.43
N LEU A 43 -16.58 -2.52 -3.29
CA LEU A 43 -16.26 -1.44 -2.36
C LEU A 43 -15.25 -0.45 -2.93
N SER A 44 -14.22 -0.94 -3.62
CA SER A 44 -13.18 -0.10 -4.22
C SER A 44 -13.72 0.76 -5.36
N VAL A 45 -14.58 0.19 -6.22
CA VAL A 45 -15.25 0.91 -7.30
C VAL A 45 -16.20 1.96 -6.74
N ALA A 46 -17.07 1.60 -5.80
CA ALA A 46 -18.00 2.54 -5.17
C ALA A 46 -17.27 3.72 -4.50
N THR A 47 -16.12 3.45 -3.89
CA THR A 47 -15.26 4.48 -3.28
C THR A 47 -14.69 5.43 -4.33
N LEU A 48 -14.11 4.90 -5.41
CA LEU A 48 -13.55 5.75 -6.46
C LEU A 48 -14.63 6.53 -7.19
N GLU A 49 -15.81 5.95 -7.37
CA GLU A 49 -16.97 6.65 -7.92
C GLU A 49 -17.38 7.85 -7.04
N LYS A 50 -17.46 7.67 -5.72
CA LYS A 50 -17.71 8.77 -4.77
C LYS A 50 -16.61 9.83 -4.81
N LEU A 51 -15.35 9.43 -4.79
CA LEU A 51 -14.20 10.35 -4.84
C LEU A 51 -14.10 11.12 -6.17
N SER A 52 -14.49 10.49 -7.26
CA SER A 52 -14.50 11.09 -8.60
C SER A 52 -15.78 11.85 -8.93
N LEU A 53 -16.71 11.99 -7.97
CA LEU A 53 -18.02 12.62 -8.16
C LEU A 53 -18.84 11.97 -9.30
N GLY A 54 -18.68 10.66 -9.48
CA GLY A 54 -19.38 9.87 -10.50
C GLY A 54 -18.70 9.86 -11.88
N LEU A 55 -17.54 10.51 -12.05
CA LEU A 55 -16.83 10.53 -13.34
C LEU A 55 -16.22 9.17 -13.72
N LEU A 56 -15.80 8.39 -12.73
CA LEU A 56 -15.24 7.06 -12.93
C LEU A 56 -16.10 6.02 -12.21
N SER A 57 -16.65 5.06 -12.97
CA SER A 57 -17.47 3.99 -12.42
C SER A 57 -17.20 2.65 -13.12
N GLY A 58 -17.71 1.57 -12.52
CA GLY A 58 -17.60 0.21 -13.05
C GLY A 58 -16.17 -0.20 -13.40
N TYR A 59 -16.01 -0.81 -14.58
CA TYR A 59 -14.71 -1.32 -15.03
C TYR A 59 -13.65 -0.22 -15.22
N ALA A 60 -14.05 1.00 -15.62
CA ALA A 60 -13.09 2.09 -15.81
C ALA A 60 -12.45 2.51 -14.47
N ALA A 61 -13.27 2.63 -13.41
CA ALA A 61 -12.77 2.89 -12.06
C ALA A 61 -11.83 1.77 -11.59
N GLN A 62 -12.24 0.51 -11.78
CA GLN A 62 -11.43 -0.64 -11.42
C GLN A 62 -10.09 -0.69 -12.17
N ALA A 63 -10.09 -0.42 -13.48
CA ALA A 63 -8.88 -0.39 -14.30
C ALA A 63 -7.91 0.73 -13.86
N VAL A 64 -8.44 1.90 -13.46
CA VAL A 64 -7.62 2.99 -12.88
C VAL A 64 -6.98 2.56 -11.57
N ILE A 65 -7.73 1.92 -10.67
CA ILE A 65 -7.20 1.38 -9.40
C ILE A 65 -6.12 0.33 -9.69
N ALA A 66 -6.40 -0.62 -10.59
CA ALA A 66 -5.47 -1.67 -10.97
C ALA A 66 -4.16 -1.11 -11.53
N ALA A 67 -4.25 -0.16 -12.47
CA ALA A 67 -3.09 0.50 -13.07
C ALA A 67 -2.28 1.28 -12.03
N MET A 68 -2.95 2.01 -11.14
CA MET A 68 -2.29 2.74 -10.05
C MET A 68 -1.55 1.80 -9.11
N GLU A 69 -2.16 0.69 -8.71
CA GLU A 69 -1.52 -0.28 -7.80
C GLU A 69 -0.33 -0.98 -8.44
N VAL A 70 -0.45 -1.40 -9.70
CA VAL A 70 0.67 -1.99 -10.45
C VAL A 70 1.79 -0.97 -10.63
N PHE A 71 1.47 0.29 -10.93
CA PHE A 71 2.47 1.35 -11.01
C PHE A 71 3.23 1.53 -9.68
N ILE A 72 2.51 1.67 -8.56
CA ILE A 72 3.13 1.73 -7.22
C ILE A 72 4.02 0.51 -7.00
N GLY A 73 3.50 -0.69 -7.28
CA GLY A 73 4.23 -1.94 -7.11
C GLY A 73 5.54 -1.99 -7.90
N LEU A 74 5.51 -1.62 -9.18
CA LEU A 74 6.69 -1.61 -10.05
C LEU A 74 7.74 -0.59 -9.59
N THR A 75 7.32 0.61 -9.17
CA THR A 75 8.26 1.61 -8.62
C THR A 75 8.93 1.13 -7.33
N LEU A 76 8.17 0.46 -6.46
CA LEU A 76 8.70 -0.14 -5.23
C LEU A 76 9.66 -1.29 -5.53
N VAL A 77 9.31 -2.24 -6.39
CA VAL A 77 10.17 -3.39 -6.74
C VAL A 77 11.46 -2.92 -7.42
N THR A 78 11.34 -2.13 -8.48
CA THR A 78 12.50 -1.72 -9.30
C THR A 78 13.35 -0.63 -8.65
N GLY A 79 12.77 0.15 -7.73
CA GLY A 79 13.39 1.36 -7.17
C GLY A 79 13.44 2.54 -8.15
N LYS A 80 12.96 2.37 -9.39
CA LYS A 80 12.85 3.45 -10.37
C LYS A 80 11.64 4.31 -10.05
N LEU A 81 11.77 5.63 -10.14
CA LEU A 81 10.72 6.60 -9.78
C LEU A 81 10.17 6.41 -8.36
N LEU A 82 10.97 5.86 -7.44
CA LEU A 82 10.52 5.49 -6.08
C LEU A 82 9.81 6.63 -5.34
N LYS A 83 10.34 7.86 -5.42
CA LYS A 83 9.72 9.02 -4.78
C LYS A 83 8.32 9.30 -5.36
N THR A 84 8.18 9.26 -6.67
CA THR A 84 6.88 9.41 -7.35
C THR A 84 5.92 8.30 -6.95
N GLY A 85 6.39 7.05 -6.95
CA GLY A 85 5.61 5.90 -6.49
C GLY A 85 5.09 6.05 -5.07
N LEU A 86 5.91 6.55 -4.14
CA LEU A 86 5.52 6.81 -2.76
C LEU A 86 4.51 7.96 -2.63
N VAL A 87 4.61 9.01 -3.46
CA VAL A 87 3.60 10.08 -3.51
C VAL A 87 2.27 9.52 -3.97
N VAL A 88 2.25 8.74 -5.06
CA VAL A 88 1.04 8.09 -5.56
C VAL A 88 0.46 7.13 -4.51
N MET A 89 1.31 6.35 -3.84
CA MET A 89 0.91 5.46 -2.75
C MET A 89 0.26 6.21 -1.59
N THR A 90 0.72 7.42 -1.26
CA THR A 90 0.12 8.24 -0.20
C THR A 90 -1.33 8.63 -0.57
N GLY A 91 -1.57 9.02 -1.82
CA GLY A 91 -2.92 9.26 -2.33
C GLY A 91 -3.77 7.99 -2.34
N ALA A 92 -3.19 6.86 -2.76
CA ALA A 92 -3.88 5.57 -2.76
C ALA A 92 -4.29 5.13 -1.35
N LEU A 93 -3.43 5.31 -0.34
CA LEU A 93 -3.75 5.01 1.06
C LEU A 93 -4.95 5.83 1.56
N ALA A 94 -5.04 7.11 1.21
CA ALA A 94 -6.22 7.92 1.53
C ALA A 94 -7.48 7.33 0.88
N GLY A 95 -7.38 6.87 -0.38
CA GLY A 95 -8.46 6.16 -1.06
C GLY A 95 -8.83 4.83 -0.39
N PHE A 96 -7.88 4.06 0.12
CA PHE A 96 -8.14 2.79 0.80
C PHE A 96 -8.89 2.97 2.12
N PHE A 97 -8.65 4.07 2.84
CA PHE A 97 -9.33 4.39 4.09
C PHE A 97 -10.64 5.19 3.92
N ALA A 98 -10.87 5.80 2.76
CA ALA A 98 -12.10 6.54 2.45
C ALA A 98 -13.41 5.76 2.69
N PRO A 99 -13.51 4.42 2.48
CA PRO A 99 -14.72 3.66 2.79
C PRO A 99 -15.16 3.78 4.25
N TYR A 100 -14.25 3.96 5.21
CA TYR A 100 -14.64 4.17 6.61
C TYR A 100 -15.41 5.47 6.83
N VAL A 101 -15.23 6.46 5.97
CA VAL A 101 -15.98 7.71 6.03
C VAL A 101 -17.27 7.58 5.24
N PHE A 102 -17.22 7.05 4.01
CA PHE A 102 -18.39 7.03 3.11
C PHE A 102 -19.38 5.90 3.38
N PHE A 103 -18.90 4.75 3.88
CA PHE A 103 -19.67 3.51 3.97
C PHE A 103 -19.59 2.88 5.37
N PHE A 104 -19.44 3.71 6.41
CA PHE A 104 -19.25 3.25 7.79
C PHE A 104 -20.32 2.24 8.25
N THR A 105 -21.60 2.54 8.01
CA THR A 105 -22.73 1.68 8.40
C THR A 105 -22.71 0.32 7.70
N ASN A 106 -22.19 0.26 6.48
CA ASN A 106 -22.05 -0.99 5.71
C ASN A 106 -20.88 -1.83 6.23
N LEU A 107 -19.82 -1.17 6.69
CA LEU A 107 -18.62 -1.82 7.22
C LEU A 107 -18.81 -2.32 8.66
N PHE A 108 -19.70 -1.68 9.42
CA PHE A 108 -19.98 -1.99 10.82
C PHE A 108 -21.50 -2.15 11.09
N PRO A 109 -22.19 -3.15 10.52
CA PRO A 109 -23.59 -3.46 10.85
C PRO A 109 -23.77 -4.08 12.25
N GLY A 110 -22.71 -4.09 13.06
CA GLY A 110 -22.60 -4.76 14.36
C GLY A 110 -21.13 -5.11 14.61
N ALA A 111 -20.71 -6.30 14.17
CA ALA A 111 -19.30 -6.69 14.09
C ALA A 111 -18.66 -6.18 12.78
N PRO A 112 -17.32 -5.99 12.73
CA PRO A 112 -16.63 -5.55 11.52
C PRO A 112 -16.71 -6.62 10.42
N THR A 113 -17.15 -6.20 9.24
CA THR A 113 -17.14 -7.01 8.01
C THR A 113 -15.72 -7.44 7.62
N LEU A 114 -15.60 -8.41 6.71
CA LEU A 114 -14.29 -8.81 6.20
C LEU A 114 -13.61 -7.64 5.49
N GLU A 115 -14.36 -6.86 4.71
CA GLU A 115 -13.89 -5.66 4.03
C GLU A 115 -13.37 -4.63 5.03
N ALA A 116 -14.08 -4.41 6.15
CA ALA A 116 -13.62 -3.54 7.23
C ALA A 116 -12.29 -4.02 7.81
N GLN A 117 -12.10 -5.33 7.99
CA GLN A 117 -10.84 -5.91 8.47
C GLN A 117 -9.72 -5.80 7.42
N TYR A 118 -10.05 -5.99 6.14
CA TYR A 118 -9.13 -5.86 5.02
C TYR A 118 -8.59 -4.44 4.88
N ILE A 119 -9.43 -3.43 5.09
CA ILE A 119 -8.98 -2.03 5.11
C ILE A 119 -8.16 -1.77 6.37
N PHE A 120 -8.56 -2.31 7.52
CA PHE A 120 -7.88 -2.04 8.79
C PHE A 120 -6.41 -2.46 8.75
N LYS A 121 -6.09 -3.61 8.15
CA LYS A 121 -4.70 -4.06 8.03
C LYS A 121 -3.82 -3.12 7.19
N ASP A 122 -4.38 -2.23 6.38
CA ASP A 122 -3.60 -1.33 5.52
C ASP A 122 -2.84 -0.26 6.33
N ILE A 123 -3.10 -0.15 7.65
CA ILE A 123 -2.25 0.61 8.57
C ILE A 123 -0.79 0.12 8.53
N VAL A 124 -0.58 -1.18 8.28
CA VAL A 124 0.76 -1.77 8.13
C VAL A 124 1.41 -1.29 6.83
N LEU A 125 0.64 -1.16 5.75
CA LEU A 125 1.13 -0.62 4.48
C LEU A 125 1.49 0.87 4.62
N ALA A 126 0.69 1.64 5.34
CA ALA A 126 0.98 3.03 5.65
C ALA A 126 2.30 3.17 6.44
N ALA A 127 2.47 2.38 7.51
CA ALA A 127 3.70 2.36 8.28
C ALA A 127 4.92 1.94 7.42
N ALA A 128 4.76 0.93 6.56
CA ALA A 128 5.81 0.51 5.64
C ALA A 128 6.19 1.62 4.64
N ALA A 129 5.20 2.33 4.08
CA ALA A 129 5.42 3.46 3.19
C ALA A 129 6.23 4.58 3.88
N MET A 130 5.94 4.86 5.16
CA MET A 130 6.70 5.84 5.94
C MET A 130 8.17 5.41 6.10
N VAL A 131 8.42 4.15 6.44
CA VAL A 131 9.79 3.61 6.60
C VAL A 131 10.57 3.66 5.29
N ILE A 132 9.95 3.23 4.18
CA ILE A 132 10.55 3.25 2.84
C ILE A 132 10.77 4.70 2.40
N GLY A 133 9.82 5.59 2.65
CA GLY A 133 9.90 7.00 2.34
C GLY A 133 11.03 7.71 3.09
N ALA A 134 11.17 7.48 4.39
CA ALA A 134 12.28 7.99 5.17
C ALA A 134 13.63 7.53 4.58
N ARG A 135 13.76 6.26 4.20
CA ARG A 135 14.96 5.74 3.54
C ARG A 135 15.23 6.40 2.18
N ALA A 136 14.20 6.59 1.37
CA ALA A 136 14.27 7.27 0.07
C ALA A 136 14.65 8.76 0.20
N LEU A 137 14.37 9.37 1.36
CA LEU A 137 14.76 10.74 1.72
C LEU A 137 16.15 10.83 2.39
N GLY A 138 16.85 9.72 2.55
CA GLY A 138 18.23 9.71 3.06
C GLY A 138 18.41 9.13 4.47
N ALA A 139 17.33 8.77 5.18
CA ALA A 139 17.46 8.14 6.49
C ALA A 139 18.21 6.80 6.41
N ARG A 140 18.91 6.43 7.49
CA ARG A 140 19.67 5.18 7.59
C ARG A 140 19.33 4.48 8.91
N LEU A 141 19.11 3.18 8.83
CA LEU A 141 18.99 2.33 10.01
C LEU A 141 20.42 1.92 10.42
N VAL A 142 20.88 2.41 11.56
CA VAL A 142 22.25 2.21 12.07
C VAL A 142 22.17 1.36 13.35
N PRO A 143 22.88 0.22 13.44
CA PRO A 143 22.97 -0.58 14.66
C PRO A 143 23.49 0.24 15.84
N ALA A 144 23.04 -0.08 17.07
CA ALA A 144 23.40 0.69 18.27
C ALA A 144 24.92 0.79 18.52
N ARG A 145 25.68 -0.27 18.21
CA ARG A 145 27.15 -0.26 18.34
C ARG A 145 27.83 0.78 17.46
N ASP A 146 27.28 1.05 16.28
CA ASP A 146 27.87 1.98 15.31
C ASP A 146 27.54 3.46 15.65
N ARG A 147 26.72 3.71 16.68
CA ARG A 147 26.45 5.08 17.19
C ARG A 147 27.39 5.50 18.32
N MET A 148 28.10 4.56 18.93
CA MET A 148 28.96 4.78 20.10
C MET A 148 30.46 4.78 19.77
N ALA A 149 30.81 4.52 18.50
CA ALA A 149 32.16 4.58 17.95
C ALA A 149 32.28 5.83 17.07
#